data_AF-A0A4R4RZB1-F1
#
_entry.id   AF-A0A4R4RZB1-F1
#
_cell.length_a   1.000
_cell.length_b   1.000
_cell.length_c   1.000
_cell.angle_alpha   90.00
_cell.angle_beta   90.00
_cell.angle_gamma   90.00
#
_symmetry.space_group_name_H-M   'P 1'
#
loop_
_entity.id
_entity.type
_entity.pdbx_description
1 polymer ?
#
loop_
_entity_poly.entity_id
_entity_poly.type
_entity_poly.pdbx_seq_one_letter_code
_entity_poly.pdbx_strand_id
1 'polypeptide(L)'
;MPEVHRRRAAGTPVVSRPWAAADIARTAPVIEALIIADAVARSGFDIHEAIGHMGHWPGVTRARWVAEHADPRAESPLETLGRFTCLQFDLPLPVCNAWVGENDPEYRVDGLWPHHRAVFEADGAVKYDNRHDAARIVARQGEREWRLRRLGLDVVRFGWDLAVRNRDELAQRFAVLLRDNAQNERPIRWWKHVPGTGAVEPEPEDWPSPGPSGIVLPGGWDR
;
A
#
# COMPACT_ATOMS: atom_id res chain seq x y z
N MET A 1 -22.72 7.85 19.19
CA MET A 1 -22.66 7.01 17.98
C MET A 1 -24.06 6.86 17.37
N PRO A 2 -24.24 7.22 16.08
CA PRO A 2 -25.49 7.04 15.32
C PRO A 2 -25.94 5.59 15.21
N GLU A 3 -27.23 5.37 14.93
CA GLU A 3 -27.82 4.03 14.80
C GLU A 3 -27.26 3.25 13.60
N VAL A 4 -27.00 3.92 12.48
CA VAL A 4 -26.43 3.31 11.26
C VAL A 4 -25.07 2.65 11.48
N HIS A 5 -24.36 2.98 12.56
CA HIS A 5 -23.09 2.36 12.94
C HIS A 5 -23.19 1.34 14.08
N ARG A 6 -24.39 1.13 14.66
CA ARG A 6 -24.64 0.08 15.65
C ARG A 6 -24.85 -1.25 14.93
N ARG A 7 -24.21 -2.32 15.41
CA ARG A 7 -24.32 -3.68 14.88
C ARG A 7 -24.43 -4.68 16.02
N ARG A 8 -24.79 -5.92 15.70
CA ARG A 8 -24.72 -7.07 16.62
C ARG A 8 -24.02 -8.23 15.92
N ALA A 9 -23.14 -8.92 16.64
CA ALA A 9 -22.49 -10.15 16.20
C ALA A 9 -22.62 -11.19 17.31
N ALA A 10 -23.24 -12.34 17.02
CA ALA A 10 -23.51 -13.39 18.01
C ALA A 10 -24.16 -12.89 19.32
N GLY A 11 -25.08 -11.92 19.21
CA GLY A 11 -25.77 -11.31 20.36
C GLY A 11 -25.00 -10.16 21.03
N THR A 12 -23.71 -9.99 20.75
CA THR A 12 -22.86 -8.92 21.31
C THR A 12 -23.01 -7.62 20.52
N PRO A 13 -23.26 -6.46 21.16
CA PRO A 13 -23.20 -5.16 20.50
C PRO A 13 -21.79 -4.90 19.94
N VAL A 14 -21.71 -4.59 18.65
CA VAL A 14 -20.48 -4.21 17.95
C VAL A 14 -20.72 -2.95 17.12
N VAL A 15 -19.65 -2.38 16.57
CA VAL A 15 -19.74 -1.22 15.68
C VAL A 15 -19.53 -1.64 14.23
N SER A 16 -20.04 -0.84 13.29
CA SER A 16 -19.75 -1.03 11.86
C SER A 16 -18.26 -0.88 11.55
N ARG A 17 -17.78 -1.50 10.46
CA ARG A 17 -16.37 -1.42 10.03
C ARG A 17 -15.88 0.01 9.80
N PRO A 18 -16.61 0.91 9.11
CA PRO A 18 -16.25 2.33 9.01
C PRO A 18 -16.07 3.01 10.37
N TRP A 19 -16.98 2.76 11.31
CA TRP A 19 -16.92 3.35 12.65
C TRP A 19 -15.70 2.87 13.43
N ALA A 20 -15.42 1.56 13.39
CA ALA A 20 -14.21 1.01 14.00
C ALA A 20 -12.95 1.63 13.40
N ALA A 21 -12.84 1.70 12.07
CA ALA A 21 -11.69 2.30 11.40
C ALA A 21 -11.53 3.78 11.74
N ALA A 22 -12.61 4.56 11.72
CA ALA A 22 -12.59 5.98 12.07
C ALA A 22 -12.17 6.21 13.53
N ASP A 23 -12.65 5.40 14.47
CA ASP A 23 -12.28 5.52 15.88
C ASP A 23 -10.82 5.12 16.14
N ILE A 24 -10.35 4.04 15.52
CA ILE A 24 -8.94 3.60 15.57
C ILE A 24 -8.03 4.65 14.94
N ALA A 25 -8.40 5.19 13.78
CA ALA A 25 -7.63 6.23 13.10
C ALA A 25 -7.46 7.51 13.92
N ARG A 26 -8.32 7.70 14.91
CA ARG A 26 -8.31 8.84 15.81
C ARG A 26 -7.32 8.68 16.97
N THR A 27 -7.00 7.45 17.37
CA THR A 27 -6.33 7.15 18.65
C THR A 27 -5.10 6.24 18.55
N ALA A 28 -5.03 5.35 17.56
CA ALA A 28 -3.94 4.38 17.40
C ALA A 28 -2.74 4.96 16.62
N PRO A 29 -1.56 4.31 16.64
CA PRO A 29 -0.44 4.63 15.76
C PRO A 29 -0.85 4.67 14.28
N VAL A 30 -0.24 5.57 13.49
CA VAL A 30 -0.82 5.98 12.20
C VAL A 30 -0.78 4.83 11.20
N ILE A 31 0.27 4.02 11.34
CA ILE A 31 0.53 2.83 10.54
C ILE A 31 -0.55 1.79 10.77
N GLU A 32 -0.86 1.48 12.03
CA GLU A 32 -1.91 0.52 12.38
C GLU A 32 -3.27 1.01 11.88
N ALA A 33 -3.54 2.30 12.07
CA ALA A 33 -4.75 2.94 11.56
C ALA A 33 -4.85 2.84 10.03
N LEU A 34 -3.76 3.09 9.30
CA LEU A 34 -3.73 3.03 7.84
C LEU A 34 -3.90 1.60 7.32
N ILE A 35 -3.27 0.60 7.96
CA ILE A 35 -3.45 -0.82 7.64
C ILE A 35 -4.94 -1.21 7.76
N ILE A 36 -5.59 -0.76 8.83
CA ILE A 36 -7.01 -1.03 9.07
C ILE A 36 -7.88 -0.27 8.07
N ALA A 37 -7.55 0.98 7.78
CA ALA A 37 -8.26 1.80 6.81
C ALA A 37 -8.20 1.19 5.40
N ASP A 38 -7.03 0.78 4.93
CA ASP A 38 -6.84 0.06 3.65
C ASP A 38 -7.72 -1.20 3.59
N ALA A 39 -7.71 -2.01 4.66
CA ALA A 39 -8.51 -3.23 4.73
C ALA A 39 -10.02 -2.96 4.71
N VAL A 40 -10.48 -1.87 5.32
CA VAL A 40 -11.89 -1.45 5.31
C VAL A 40 -12.29 -0.88 3.95
N ALA A 41 -11.46 -0.01 3.37
CA ALA A 41 -11.66 0.55 2.04
C ALA A 41 -11.70 -0.53 0.95
N ARG A 42 -10.78 -1.50 1.00
CA ARG A 42 -10.76 -2.67 0.10
C ARG A 42 -12.03 -3.50 0.16
N SER A 43 -12.71 -3.50 1.30
CA SER A 43 -14.00 -4.18 1.46
C SER A 43 -15.19 -3.36 0.96
N GLY A 44 -14.95 -2.24 0.27
CA GLY A 44 -15.96 -1.39 -0.34
C GLY A 44 -16.66 -0.43 0.62
N PHE A 45 -16.09 -0.20 1.80
CA PHE A 45 -16.69 0.70 2.79
C PHE A 45 -16.04 2.09 2.78
N ASP A 46 -16.87 3.12 2.84
CA ASP A 46 -16.42 4.50 3.01
C ASP A 46 -16.22 4.84 4.50
N ILE A 47 -15.03 5.30 4.86
CA ILE A 47 -14.66 5.69 6.23
C ILE A 47 -15.06 7.15 6.50
N HIS A 48 -15.14 8.00 5.45
CA HIS A 48 -15.47 9.42 5.58
C HIS A 48 -16.87 9.65 6.15
N GLU A 49 -17.84 8.79 5.79
CA GLU A 49 -19.18 8.80 6.36
C GLU A 49 -19.14 8.74 7.91
N ALA A 50 -18.39 7.78 8.47
CA ALA A 50 -18.28 7.62 9.91
C ALA A 50 -17.57 8.82 10.58
N ILE A 51 -16.53 9.35 9.93
CA ILE A 51 -15.79 10.53 10.41
C ILE A 51 -16.69 11.76 10.46
N GLY A 52 -17.64 11.91 9.54
CA GLY A 52 -18.63 13.01 9.54
C GLY A 52 -19.40 13.13 10.85
N HIS A 53 -19.62 12.01 11.55
CA HIS A 53 -20.28 11.97 12.85
C HIS A 53 -19.34 12.24 14.06
N MET A 54 -18.04 12.37 13.82
CA MET A 54 -17.01 12.58 14.84
C MET A 54 -16.41 13.99 14.81
N GLY A 55 -17.06 14.96 14.16
CA GLY A 55 -16.48 16.27 13.82
C GLY A 55 -15.83 17.06 14.96
N HIS A 56 -16.28 16.87 16.21
CA HIS A 56 -15.74 17.53 17.41
C HIS A 56 -14.92 16.60 18.32
N TRP A 57 -14.64 15.39 17.87
CA TRP A 57 -13.93 14.40 18.68
C TRP A 57 -12.42 14.67 18.64
N PRO A 58 -11.70 14.53 19.77
CA PRO A 58 -10.25 14.68 19.78
C PRO A 58 -9.59 13.78 18.73
N GLY A 59 -8.65 14.28 17.94
CA GLY A 59 -7.96 13.47 16.92
C GLY A 59 -8.72 13.26 15.59
N VAL A 60 -9.90 13.87 15.38
CA VAL A 60 -10.65 13.73 14.12
C VAL A 60 -9.86 14.14 12.88
N THR A 61 -8.95 15.11 12.98
CA THR A 61 -8.05 15.50 11.88
C THR A 61 -7.13 14.34 11.47
N ARG A 62 -6.69 13.51 12.41
CA ARG A 62 -5.93 12.28 12.14
C ARG A 62 -6.78 11.25 11.42
N ALA A 63 -8.01 11.05 11.86
CA ALA A 63 -8.94 10.16 11.18
C ALA A 63 -9.20 10.59 9.73
N ARG A 64 -9.37 11.90 9.48
CA ARG A 64 -9.52 12.45 8.11
C ARG A 64 -8.29 12.16 7.25
N TRP A 65 -7.10 12.42 7.76
CA TRP A 65 -5.86 12.15 7.04
C TRP A 65 -5.70 10.66 6.72
N VAL A 66 -5.97 9.77 7.67
CA VAL A 66 -5.90 8.32 7.44
C VAL A 66 -6.90 7.87 6.37
N ALA A 67 -8.14 8.38 6.41
CA ALA A 67 -9.15 8.05 5.41
C ALA A 67 -8.78 8.56 4.01
N GLU A 68 -8.24 9.78 3.92
CA GLU A 68 -7.74 10.38 2.67
C GLU A 68 -6.57 9.58 2.06
N HIS A 69 -5.72 8.99 2.90
CA HIS A 69 -4.55 8.24 2.46
C HIS A 69 -4.78 6.72 2.45
N ALA A 70 -5.99 6.26 2.72
CA ALA A 70 -6.33 4.84 2.61
C ALA A 70 -6.34 4.42 1.13
N ASP A 71 -5.71 3.31 0.80
CA ASP A 71 -5.72 2.75 -0.55
C ASP A 71 -6.46 1.40 -0.56
N PRO A 72 -7.63 1.30 -1.21
CA PRO A 72 -8.38 0.05 -1.30
C PRO A 72 -7.64 -1.03 -2.10
N ARG A 73 -6.56 -0.70 -2.80
CA ARG A 73 -5.75 -1.65 -3.57
C ARG A 73 -4.73 -2.39 -2.72
N ALA A 74 -4.40 -1.93 -1.51
CA ALA A 74 -3.46 -2.65 -0.64
C ALA A 74 -4.11 -3.93 -0.08
N GLU A 75 -3.46 -5.07 -0.30
CA GLU A 75 -3.97 -6.39 0.08
C GLU A 75 -3.38 -6.92 1.38
N SER A 76 -2.21 -6.43 1.77
CA SER A 76 -1.51 -6.83 2.98
C SER A 76 -0.99 -5.63 3.80
N PRO A 77 -0.79 -5.80 5.11
CA PRO A 77 -0.15 -4.76 5.93
C PRO A 77 1.24 -4.35 5.45
N LEU A 78 1.97 -5.26 4.82
CA LEU A 78 3.34 -5.01 4.38
C LEU A 78 3.37 -4.13 3.12
N GLU A 79 2.38 -4.29 2.23
CA GLU A 79 2.13 -3.36 1.12
C GLU A 79 1.81 -1.95 1.64
N THR A 80 0.91 -1.84 2.63
CA THR A 80 0.59 -0.56 3.29
C THR A 80 1.85 0.08 3.87
N LEU A 81 2.73 -0.70 4.50
CA LEU A 81 4.00 -0.20 5.05
C LEU A 81 4.97 0.30 3.97
N GLY A 82 5.06 -0.40 2.83
CA GLY A 82 5.86 0.06 1.68
C GLY A 82 5.36 1.41 1.15
N ARG A 83 4.05 1.52 0.91
CA ARG A 83 3.42 2.78 0.50
C ARG A 83 3.57 3.88 1.56
N PHE A 84 3.39 3.56 2.82
CA PHE A 84 3.56 4.51 3.93
C PHE A 84 5.01 5.00 4.05
N THR A 85 5.99 4.17 3.73
CA THR A 85 7.40 4.59 3.66
C THR A 85 7.58 5.68 2.62
N CYS A 86 6.89 5.58 1.48
CA CYS A 86 6.94 6.64 0.46
C CYS A 86 6.30 7.94 0.96
N LEU A 87 5.14 7.84 1.64
CA LEU A 87 4.47 8.98 2.26
C LEU A 87 5.35 9.67 3.31
N GLN A 88 5.96 8.89 4.21
CA GLN A 88 6.73 9.41 5.34
C GLN A 88 8.01 10.13 4.90
N PHE A 89 8.66 9.63 3.85
CA PHE A 89 9.96 10.13 3.38
C PHE A 89 9.85 10.99 2.11
N ASP A 90 8.64 11.42 1.78
CA ASP A 90 8.32 12.24 0.61
C ASP A 90 8.91 11.71 -0.70
N LEU A 91 8.73 10.40 -0.92
CA LEU A 91 9.09 9.75 -2.18
C LEU A 91 7.89 9.77 -3.14
N PRO A 92 8.12 9.63 -4.46
CA PRO A 92 7.05 9.32 -5.41
C PRO A 92 6.17 8.18 -4.91
N LEU A 93 4.85 8.32 -5.08
CA LEU A 93 3.93 7.29 -4.62
C LEU A 93 3.85 6.13 -5.62
N PRO A 94 3.87 4.88 -5.13
CA PRO A 94 3.67 3.71 -5.95
C PRO A 94 2.19 3.56 -6.31
N VAL A 95 1.91 2.93 -7.45
CA VAL A 95 0.61 2.31 -7.72
C VAL A 95 0.57 0.95 -7.04
N CYS A 96 -0.31 0.76 -6.07
CA CYS A 96 -0.48 -0.52 -5.40
C CYS A 96 -1.15 -1.56 -6.31
N ASN A 97 -0.65 -2.80 -6.25
CA ASN A 97 -1.22 -3.95 -6.95
C ASN A 97 -1.37 -3.77 -8.47
N ALA A 98 -0.45 -3.04 -9.11
CA ALA A 98 -0.44 -2.84 -10.55
C ALA A 98 -0.10 -4.14 -11.30
N TRP A 99 -0.68 -4.30 -12.49
CA TRP A 99 -0.32 -5.35 -13.44
C TRP A 99 0.70 -4.83 -14.45
N VAL A 100 1.66 -5.65 -14.81
CA VAL A 100 2.72 -5.38 -15.78
C VAL A 100 2.89 -6.56 -16.74
N GLY A 101 3.40 -6.28 -17.93
CA GLY A 101 3.66 -7.26 -18.97
C GLY A 101 4.08 -6.57 -20.26
N GLU A 102 4.50 -7.35 -21.26
CA GLU A 102 5.02 -6.79 -22.51
C GLU A 102 3.88 -6.26 -23.40
N ASN A 103 2.87 -7.09 -23.62
CA ASN A 103 1.71 -6.77 -24.46
C ASN A 103 0.39 -6.78 -23.68
N ASP A 104 0.29 -7.68 -22.70
CA ASP A 104 -0.90 -7.97 -21.90
C ASP A 104 -0.53 -8.01 -20.40
N PRO A 105 -1.49 -7.87 -19.48
CA PRO A 105 -1.22 -7.97 -18.05
C PRO A 105 -0.82 -9.40 -17.66
N GLU A 106 0.45 -9.61 -17.28
CA GLU A 106 1.02 -10.92 -16.97
C GLU A 106 1.33 -11.11 -15.49
N TYR A 107 1.96 -10.10 -14.86
CA TYR A 107 2.42 -10.16 -13.48
C TYR A 107 1.79 -9.04 -12.68
N ARG A 108 1.33 -9.35 -11.48
CA ARG A 108 0.90 -8.35 -10.49
C ARG A 108 2.03 -8.09 -9.50
N VAL A 109 2.35 -6.82 -9.31
CA VAL A 109 3.41 -6.35 -8.40
C VAL A 109 2.79 -5.54 -7.26
N ASP A 110 3.40 -5.61 -6.09
CA ASP A 110 2.84 -5.02 -4.86
C ASP A 110 2.82 -3.48 -4.91
N GLY A 111 3.86 -2.88 -5.50
CA GLY A 111 3.91 -1.46 -5.81
C GLY A 111 4.72 -1.17 -7.06
N LEU A 112 4.21 -0.29 -7.92
CA LEU A 112 4.85 0.12 -9.17
C LEU A 112 5.07 1.62 -9.21
N TRP A 113 6.26 2.06 -9.61
CA TRP A 113 6.53 3.43 -10.04
C TRP A 113 6.70 3.47 -11.56
N PRO A 114 5.64 3.75 -12.34
CA PRO A 114 5.66 3.56 -13.79
C PRO A 114 6.72 4.40 -14.48
N HIS A 115 6.87 5.66 -14.06
CA HIS A 115 7.86 6.62 -14.57
C HIS A 115 9.31 6.19 -14.31
N HIS A 116 9.54 5.42 -13.25
CA HIS A 116 10.86 4.95 -12.86
C HIS A 116 11.10 3.50 -13.27
N ARG A 117 10.15 2.84 -13.96
CA ARG A 117 10.25 1.41 -14.29
C ARG A 117 10.76 0.58 -13.10
N ALA A 118 10.24 0.89 -11.92
CA ALA A 118 10.70 0.32 -10.66
C ALA A 118 9.52 -0.26 -9.91
N VAL A 119 9.74 -1.37 -9.21
CA VAL A 119 8.71 -2.03 -8.41
C VAL A 119 9.26 -2.43 -7.05
N PHE A 120 8.37 -2.51 -6.06
CA PHE A 120 8.65 -3.23 -4.84
C PHE A 120 7.80 -4.49 -4.69
N GLU A 121 8.33 -5.44 -3.91
CA GLU A 121 7.64 -6.64 -3.45
C GLU A 121 7.72 -6.70 -1.92
N ALA A 122 6.55 -6.77 -1.29
CA ALA A 122 6.34 -6.88 0.13
C ALA A 122 6.31 -8.37 0.53
N ASP A 123 7.49 -8.93 0.80
CA ASP A 123 7.61 -10.31 1.23
C ASP A 123 7.24 -10.46 2.70
N GLY A 124 6.02 -10.94 2.95
CA GLY A 124 5.56 -11.37 4.27
C GLY A 124 6.34 -12.60 4.74
N ALA A 125 7.60 -12.39 5.17
CA ALA A 125 8.55 -13.36 5.73
C ALA A 125 8.09 -14.81 5.61
N VAL A 126 8.33 -15.44 4.47
CA VAL A 126 8.27 -16.90 4.40
C VAL A 126 9.41 -17.38 5.29
N LYS A 127 9.07 -17.88 6.48
CA LYS A 127 9.98 -18.63 7.33
C LYS A 127 10.40 -19.87 6.53
N TYR A 128 11.51 -19.77 5.81
CA TYR A 128 12.10 -20.86 5.04
C TYR A 128 12.75 -21.90 5.95
N ASP A 129 12.95 -21.56 7.22
CA ASP A 129 13.59 -22.44 8.19
C ASP A 129 12.72 -23.70 8.42
N ASN A 130 13.31 -24.86 8.17
CA ASN A 130 12.68 -26.19 8.22
C ASN A 130 11.49 -26.46 7.27
N ARG A 131 11.40 -25.77 6.12
CA ARG A 131 10.43 -26.11 5.07
C ARG A 131 11.01 -26.99 3.97
N HIS A 132 10.38 -28.15 3.73
CA HIS A 132 10.76 -29.09 2.67
C HIS A 132 10.60 -28.50 1.24
N ASP A 133 9.82 -27.42 1.07
CA ASP A 133 9.61 -26.75 -0.22
C ASP A 133 10.38 -25.43 -0.37
N ALA A 134 11.26 -25.07 0.57
CA ALA A 134 12.01 -23.81 0.56
C ALA A 134 12.77 -23.58 -0.75
N ALA A 135 13.50 -24.59 -1.24
CA ALA A 135 14.23 -24.50 -2.51
C ALA A 135 13.32 -24.20 -3.71
N ARG A 136 12.11 -24.77 -3.74
CA ARG A 136 11.12 -24.53 -4.81
C ARG A 136 10.54 -23.12 -4.72
N ILE A 137 10.37 -22.57 -3.52
CA ILE A 137 9.91 -21.18 -3.36
C ILE A 137 11.01 -20.21 -3.81
N VAL A 138 12.26 -20.40 -3.38
CA VAL A 138 13.40 -19.57 -3.80
C VAL A 138 13.56 -19.60 -5.32
N ALA A 139 13.49 -20.78 -5.95
CA ALA A 139 13.54 -20.91 -7.40
C ALA A 139 12.41 -20.13 -8.10
N ARG A 140 11.18 -20.20 -7.58
CA ARG A 140 10.03 -19.42 -8.12
C ARG A 140 10.21 -17.92 -7.92
N GLN A 141 10.75 -17.47 -6.79
CA GLN A 141 11.05 -16.06 -6.56
C GLN A 141 12.11 -15.55 -7.54
N GLY A 142 13.18 -16.32 -7.75
CA GLY A 142 14.23 -15.99 -8.72
C GLY A 142 13.72 -15.92 -10.16
N GLU A 143 12.93 -16.90 -10.58
CA GLU A 143 12.29 -16.90 -11.90
C GLU A 143 11.37 -15.69 -12.09
N ARG A 144 10.58 -15.34 -11.06
CA ARG A 144 9.71 -14.17 -11.10
C ARG A 144 10.50 -12.86 -11.21
N GLU A 145 11.56 -12.71 -10.43
CA GLU A 145 12.43 -11.53 -10.49
C GLU A 145 13.13 -11.39 -11.85
N TRP A 146 13.60 -12.51 -12.42
CA TRP A 146 14.17 -12.53 -13.78
C TRP A 146 13.17 -12.03 -14.83
N ARG A 147 11.90 -12.46 -14.75
CA ARG A 147 10.83 -12.02 -15.67
C ARG A 147 10.52 -10.54 -15.55
N LEU A 148 10.40 -10.02 -14.32
CA LEU A 148 10.19 -8.58 -14.10
C LEU A 148 11.35 -7.77 -14.66
N ARG A 149 12.60 -8.19 -14.42
CA ARG A 149 13.79 -7.54 -15.01
C ARG A 149 13.80 -7.60 -16.53
N ARG A 150 13.32 -8.68 -17.14
CA ARG A 150 13.17 -8.79 -18.61
C ARG A 150 12.16 -7.78 -19.19
N LEU A 151 11.17 -7.34 -18.40
CA LEU A 151 10.29 -6.21 -18.76
C LEU A 151 10.98 -4.84 -18.60
N GLY A 152 12.25 -4.82 -18.20
CA GLY A 152 13.01 -3.62 -17.88
C GLY A 152 12.53 -2.97 -16.59
N LEU A 153 12.13 -3.77 -15.61
CA LEU A 153 11.81 -3.31 -14.26
C LEU A 153 12.95 -3.60 -13.29
N ASP A 154 13.35 -2.60 -12.52
CA ASP A 154 14.18 -2.83 -11.34
C ASP A 154 13.29 -3.17 -10.14
N VAL A 155 13.75 -4.13 -9.33
CA VAL A 155 12.97 -4.76 -8.27
C VAL A 155 13.66 -4.59 -6.93
N VAL A 156 12.94 -4.08 -5.93
CA VAL A 156 13.34 -4.11 -4.52
C VAL A 156 12.39 -4.99 -3.72
N ARG A 157 12.93 -5.86 -2.86
CA ARG A 157 12.12 -6.70 -1.96
C ARG A 157 12.38 -6.28 -0.52
N PHE A 158 11.34 -6.31 0.31
CA PHE A 158 11.48 -6.04 1.73
C PHE A 158 10.52 -6.90 2.55
N GLY A 159 10.90 -7.15 3.80
CA GLY A 159 10.09 -7.87 4.77
C GLY A 159 9.74 -7.02 5.98
N TRP A 160 9.09 -7.65 6.95
CA TRP A 160 8.66 -7.03 8.20
C TRP A 160 9.77 -6.27 8.96
N ASP A 161 10.99 -6.80 8.96
CA ASP A 161 12.10 -6.18 9.70
C ASP A 161 12.42 -4.78 9.16
N LEU A 162 12.62 -4.65 7.84
CA LEU A 162 12.82 -3.36 7.18
C LEU A 162 11.59 -2.45 7.33
N ALA A 163 10.40 -2.98 7.11
CA ALA A 163 9.17 -2.19 7.11
C ALA A 163 8.80 -1.59 8.48
N VAL A 164 9.09 -2.32 9.56
CA VAL A 164 8.70 -1.94 10.93
C VAL A 164 9.86 -1.36 11.72
N ARG A 165 11.05 -1.96 11.64
CA ARG A 165 12.19 -1.61 12.51
C ARG A 165 13.22 -0.70 11.84
N ASN A 166 13.43 -0.86 10.53
CA ASN A 166 14.49 -0.17 9.79
C ASN A 166 13.92 0.62 8.60
N ARG A 167 12.87 1.41 8.84
CA ARG A 167 12.15 2.10 7.75
C ARG A 167 12.98 3.16 7.04
N ASP A 168 13.90 3.84 7.74
CA ASP A 168 14.86 4.75 7.12
C ASP A 168 15.71 4.02 6.06
N GLU A 169 16.13 2.79 6.36
CA GLU A 169 16.88 1.97 5.40
C GLU A 169 16.00 1.57 4.21
N LEU A 170 14.73 1.19 4.46
CA LEU A 170 13.78 0.91 3.38
C LEU A 170 13.57 2.14 2.47
N ALA A 171 13.41 3.32 3.06
CA ALA A 171 13.28 4.58 2.33
C ALA A 171 14.54 4.89 1.51
N GLN A 172 15.73 4.64 2.05
CA GLN A 172 16.99 4.80 1.31
C GLN A 172 17.07 3.84 0.12
N ARG A 173 16.66 2.58 0.28
CA ARG A 173 16.62 1.62 -0.83
C ARG A 173 15.66 2.07 -1.93
N PHE A 174 14.48 2.56 -1.57
CA PHE A 174 13.53 3.13 -2.54
C PHE A 174 14.10 4.37 -3.22
N ALA A 175 14.69 5.30 -2.47
CA ALA A 175 15.26 6.53 -3.01
C ALA A 175 16.42 6.28 -3.99
N VAL A 176 17.29 5.30 -3.70
CA VAL A 176 18.35 4.88 -4.62
C VAL A 176 17.75 4.28 -5.89
N LEU A 177 16.83 3.32 -5.76
CA LEU A 177 16.16 2.68 -6.89
C LEU A 177 15.49 3.70 -7.83
N LEU A 178 14.76 4.65 -7.25
CA LEU A 178 14.06 5.71 -7.98
C LEU A 178 15.04 6.67 -8.66
N ARG A 179 16.13 7.05 -7.98
CA ARG A 179 17.16 7.93 -8.54
C ARG A 179 17.87 7.28 -9.73
N ASP A 180 18.27 6.03 -9.58
CA ASP A 180 18.97 5.28 -10.61
C ASP A 180 18.12 5.13 -11.88
N ASN A 181 16.80 5.21 -11.73
CA ASN A 181 15.83 5.11 -12.81
C ASN A 181 15.12 6.42 -13.18
N ALA A 182 15.58 7.57 -12.68
CA ALA A 182 14.91 8.86 -12.90
C ALA A 182 14.99 9.37 -14.35
N GLN A 183 15.92 8.83 -15.16
CA GLN A 183 16.17 9.24 -16.54
C GLN A 183 15.32 8.48 -17.58
N ASN A 184 14.38 7.65 -17.14
CA ASN A 184 13.53 6.90 -18.06
C ASN A 184 12.57 7.85 -18.81
N GLU A 185 12.79 8.02 -20.11
CA GLU A 185 11.99 8.93 -20.96
C GLU A 185 10.54 8.47 -21.16
N ARG A 186 10.30 7.15 -21.03
CA ARG A 186 8.97 6.56 -21.24
C ARG A 186 8.58 5.71 -20.03
N PRO A 187 7.44 5.99 -19.40
CA PRO A 187 6.92 5.13 -18.36
C PRO A 187 6.65 3.72 -18.88
N ILE A 188 6.75 2.71 -18.02
CA ILE A 188 6.32 1.37 -18.39
C ILE A 188 4.80 1.34 -18.57
N ARG A 189 4.33 0.55 -19.54
CA ARG A 189 2.90 0.22 -19.65
C ARG A 189 2.49 -0.63 -18.45
N TRP A 190 1.29 -0.38 -17.94
CA TRP A 190 0.75 -1.08 -16.79
C TRP A 190 -0.78 -1.09 -16.85
N TRP A 191 -1.40 -1.95 -16.04
CA TRP A 191 -2.85 -2.02 -15.90
C TRP A 191 -3.25 -1.94 -14.43
N LYS A 192 -4.32 -1.20 -14.17
CA LYS A 192 -4.93 -1.06 -12.86
C LYS A 192 -5.62 -2.35 -12.45
N HIS A 193 -5.42 -2.75 -11.20
CA HIS A 193 -6.23 -3.81 -10.62
C HIS A 193 -7.58 -3.27 -10.16
N VAL A 194 -8.65 -3.85 -10.68
CA VAL A 194 -10.04 -3.58 -10.28
C VAL A 194 -10.63 -4.86 -9.66
N PRO A 195 -11.00 -4.84 -8.37
CA PRO A 195 -11.61 -6.00 -7.72
C PRO A 195 -12.81 -6.54 -8.50
N GLY A 196 -12.85 -7.86 -8.71
CA GLY A 196 -13.90 -8.55 -9.46
C GLY A 196 -13.81 -8.42 -11.00
N THR A 197 -13.02 -7.48 -11.52
CA THR A 197 -12.82 -7.30 -12.99
C THR A 197 -11.45 -7.80 -13.44
N GLY A 198 -10.40 -7.60 -12.64
CA GLY A 198 -9.02 -7.97 -13.00
C GLY A 198 -8.21 -6.75 -13.46
N ALA A 199 -7.42 -6.91 -14.51
CA ALA A 199 -6.57 -5.87 -15.05
C ALA A 199 -7.35 -4.99 -16.05
N VAL A 200 -7.26 -3.67 -15.89
CA VAL A 200 -7.95 -2.66 -16.71
C VAL A 200 -6.94 -1.57 -17.10
N GLU A 201 -7.04 -1.03 -18.32
CA GLU A 201 -6.17 0.07 -18.76
C GLU A 201 -6.32 1.28 -17.80
N PRO A 202 -5.22 1.94 -17.41
CA PRO A 202 -5.28 3.08 -16.51
C PRO A 202 -5.80 4.32 -17.24
N GLU A 203 -6.69 5.06 -16.58
CA GLU A 203 -7.13 6.37 -17.04
C GLU A 203 -6.08 7.45 -16.69
N PRO A 204 -6.13 8.65 -17.29
CA PRO A 204 -5.16 9.71 -16.99
C PRO A 204 -5.01 10.04 -15.50
N GLU A 205 -6.08 9.92 -14.71
CA GLU A 205 -6.10 10.14 -13.26
C GLU A 205 -5.44 9.03 -12.43
N ASP A 206 -5.25 7.84 -13.02
CA ASP A 206 -4.59 6.72 -12.37
C ASP A 206 -3.05 6.81 -12.43
N TRP A 207 -2.50 7.72 -13.26
CA TRP A 207 -1.07 7.91 -13.40
C TRP A 207 -0.49 8.66 -12.19
N PRO A 208 0.47 8.06 -11.45
CA PRO A 208 1.07 8.71 -10.29
C PRO A 208 2.03 9.82 -10.72
N SER A 209 2.23 10.81 -9.85
CA SER A 209 3.28 11.80 -10.03
C SER A 209 4.66 11.11 -10.06
N PRO A 210 5.57 11.49 -10.99
CA PRO A 210 6.96 11.05 -10.95
C PRO A 210 7.76 11.75 -9.84
N GLY A 211 7.25 12.85 -9.29
CA GLY A 211 7.93 13.62 -8.25
C GLY A 211 7.55 13.17 -6.83
N PRO A 212 8.18 13.79 -5.82
CA PRO A 212 7.78 13.66 -4.42
C PRO A 212 6.28 13.84 -4.21
N SER A 213 5.75 13.18 -3.18
CA SER A 213 4.33 13.21 -2.85
C SER A 213 3.83 14.60 -2.41
N GLY A 214 4.72 15.42 -1.83
CA GLY A 214 4.38 16.68 -1.17
C GLY A 214 3.60 16.52 0.14
N ILE A 215 3.40 15.28 0.60
CA ILE A 215 2.61 14.96 1.79
C ILE A 215 3.50 15.08 3.02
N VAL A 216 3.12 15.97 3.93
CA VAL A 216 3.84 16.17 5.20
C VAL A 216 3.04 15.52 6.32
N LEU A 217 3.65 14.54 6.99
CA LEU A 217 3.08 13.96 8.20
C LEU A 217 3.11 15.01 9.34
N PRO A 218 1.99 15.27 10.04
CA PRO A 218 2.01 16.06 11.25
C PRO A 218 2.96 15.47 12.30
N GLY A 219 3.68 16.34 13.02
CA GLY A 219 4.66 15.92 14.00
C GLY A 219 4.09 14.97 15.05
N GLY A 220 4.81 13.88 15.34
CA GLY A 220 4.42 12.85 16.31
C GLY A 220 3.51 11.77 15.76
N TRP A 221 3.23 11.75 14.46
CA TRP A 221 2.47 10.68 13.80
C TRP A 221 3.36 9.57 13.24
N ASP A 222 4.66 9.81 13.17
CA ASP A 222 5.73 8.93 12.69
C ASP A 222 6.15 7.84 13.67
N ARG A 223 5.71 7.92 14.93
CA ARG A 223 5.99 6.97 16.02
C ARG A 223 4.90 5.93 16.22
#